data_AF-A0AA90U0B0-F1
#
_entry.id   AF-A0AA90U0B0-F1
#
_cell.length_a   1.000
_cell.length_b   1.000
_cell.length_c   1.000
_cell.angle_alpha   90.00
_cell.angle_beta   90.00
_cell.angle_gamma   90.00
#
_symmetry.space_group_name_H-M   'P 1'
#
loop_
_entity.id
_entity.type
_entity.pdbx_description
1 polymer ?
#
loop_
_entity_poly.entity_id
_entity_poly.type
_entity_poly.pdbx_seq_one_letter_code
_entity_poly.pdbx_strand_id
1 'polypeptide(L)' 'MNKGFDSDFRRKKILDMSYSEWNKLGFSKGTLHYMKKNAEEEKPFTLNTNVRERLNQWEQLVANT' A
#
# COMPACT_ATOMS: atom_id res chain seq x y z
N MET A 1 18.26 1.72 6.19
CA MET A 1 17.05 1.83 5.35
C MET A 1 15.92 2.27 6.25
N ASN A 2 15.38 3.47 6.05
CA ASN A 2 14.11 3.86 6.65
C ASN A 2 13.53 5.01 5.80
N LYS A 3 12.93 4.67 4.65
CA LYS A 3 11.99 5.57 4.00
C LYS A 3 10.69 5.32 4.74
N GLY A 4 10.35 6.16 5.73
CA GLY A 4 9.36 5.91 6.81
C GLY A 4 7.91 5.54 6.42
N PHE A 5 7.67 5.15 5.17
CA PHE A 5 6.44 4.54 4.69
C PHE A 5 6.56 3.02 4.44
N ASP A 6 7.75 2.45 4.29
CA ASP A 6 7.90 1.00 4.14
C ASP A 6 8.09 0.37 5.53
N SER A 7 7.12 -0.41 5.98
CA SER A 7 7.11 -1.10 7.28
C SER A 7 6.38 -2.43 7.16
N ASP A 8 6.74 -3.43 7.97
CA ASP A 8 6.17 -4.78 7.91
C ASP A 8 4.64 -4.80 8.04
N PHE A 9 4.08 -3.96 8.92
CA PHE A 9 2.63 -3.80 9.05
C PHE A 9 1.94 -3.39 7.73
N ARG A 10 2.54 -2.45 6.99
CA ARG A 10 2.03 -1.98 5.71
C ARG A 10 2.29 -2.98 4.58
N ARG A 11 3.44 -3.66 4.59
CA ARG A 11 3.73 -4.76 3.66
C ARG A 11 2.65 -5.84 3.76
N LYS A 12 2.35 -6.30 4.97
CA LYS A 12 1.30 -7.29 5.21
C LYS A 12 -0.07 -6.83 4.70
N LYS A 13 -0.47 -5.60 5.01
CA LYS A 13 -1.72 -5.02 4.49
C LYS A 13 -1.77 -4.97 2.96
N ILE A 14 -0.68 -4.58 2.29
CA ILE A 14 -0.58 -4.57 0.82
C ILE A 14 -0.77 -5.98 0.25
N LEU A 15 -0.16 -7.00 0.88
CA LEU A 15 -0.29 -8.39 0.47
C LEU A 15 -1.72 -8.92 0.65
N ASP A 16 -2.35 -8.57 1.77
CA ASP A 16 -3.70 -9.02 2.12
C ASP A 16 -4.80 -8.32 1.31
N MET A 17 -4.56 -7.12 0.78
CA MET A 17 -5.60 -6.34 0.08
C MET A 17 -6.01 -6.95 -1.26
N SER A 18 -7.32 -6.97 -1.52
CA SER A 18 -7.88 -7.35 -2.82
C SER A 18 -7.75 -6.21 -3.83
N TYR A 19 -7.79 -6.54 -5.13
CA TYR A 19 -7.84 -5.51 -6.16
C TYR A 19 -9.10 -4.62 -6.05
N SER A 20 -10.22 -5.16 -5.59
CA SER A 20 -11.47 -4.39 -5.46
C SER A 20 -11.35 -3.27 -4.42
N GLU A 21 -10.80 -3.58 -3.24
CA GLU A 21 -10.51 -2.58 -2.21
C GLU A 21 -9.46 -1.58 -2.68
N TRP A 22 -8.41 -2.07 -3.33
CA TRP A 22 -7.35 -1.23 -3.88
C TRP A 22 -7.88 -0.25 -4.95
N ASN A 23 -8.81 -0.69 -5.79
CA ASN A 23 -9.43 0.13 -6.83
C ASN A 23 -10.35 1.20 -6.24
N LYS A 24 -11.04 0.93 -5.12
CA LYS A 24 -11.85 1.94 -4.40
C LYS A 24 -10.99 3.11 -3.88
N LEU A 25 -9.70 2.88 -3.66
CA LEU A 25 -8.71 3.93 -3.33
C LEU A 25 -8.19 4.69 -4.56
N GLY A 26 -8.71 4.37 -5.75
CA GLY A 26 -8.35 5.01 -7.00
C GLY A 26 -6.98 4.58 -7.53
N PHE A 27 -6.51 3.39 -7.16
CA PHE A 27 -5.24 2.84 -7.63
C PHE A 27 -5.42 1.78 -8.72
N SER A 28 -4.47 1.76 -9.65
CA SER A 28 -4.47 0.79 -10.75
C SER A 28 -4.07 -0.62 -10.28
N LYS A 29 -4.46 -1.63 -11.08
CA LYS A 29 -4.00 -3.01 -10.91
C LYS A 29 -2.47 -3.16 -11.02
N GLY A 30 -1.84 -2.36 -11.90
CA GLY A 30 -0.38 -2.34 -12.07
C GLY A 30 0.35 -1.84 -10.82
N THR A 31 -0.19 -0.79 -10.18
CA THR A 31 0.33 -0.30 -8.90
C THR A 31 0.24 -1.36 -7.82
N LEU A 32 -0.90 -2.07 -7.69
CA LEU A 32 -1.02 -3.16 -6.71
C LEU A 32 0.00 -4.26 -6.96
N HIS A 33 0.15 -4.71 -8.20
CA HIS A 33 1.09 -5.76 -8.56
C HIS A 33 2.54 -5.39 -8.22
N TYR A 34 2.97 -4.17 -8.56
CA TYR A 34 4.29 -3.65 -8.20
C TYR A 34 4.52 -3.67 -6.68
N MET A 35 3.54 -3.23 -5.90
CA MET A 35 3.66 -3.18 -4.45
C MET A 35 3.73 -4.57 -3.82
N LYS A 36 2.87 -5.51 -4.26
CA LYS A 36 2.90 -6.89 -3.76
C LYS A 36 4.24 -7.57 -4.05
N LYS A 37 4.72 -7.44 -5.30
CA LYS A 37 6.01 -8.03 -5.69
C LYS A 37 7.17 -7.50 -4.84
N ASN A 38 7.22 -6.19 -4.60
CA ASN A 38 8.27 -5.62 -3.76
C ASN A 38 8.13 -6.02 -2.29
N ALA A 39 6.90 -6.11 -1.76
CA ALA A 39 6.67 -6.58 -0.40
C ALA A 39 7.06 -8.06 -0.21
N GLU A 40 6.77 -8.92 -1.19
CA GLU A 40 7.16 -10.35 -1.21
C GLU A 40 8.68 -10.54 -1.29
N GLU A 41 9.35 -9.74 -2.12
CA GLU A 41 10.81 -9.81 -2.31
C GLU A 41 11.59 -9.00 -1.25
N GLU A 42 10.90 -8.50 -0.22
CA GLU A 42 11.42 -7.60 0.83
C GLU A 42 12.11 -6.32 0.30
N LYS A 43 11.86 -5.97 -0.97
CA LYS A 43 12.44 -4.82 -1.64
C LYS A 43 11.76 -3.53 -1.18
N PRO A 44 12.53 -2.44 -1.01
CA PRO A 44 11.94 -1.15 -0.72
C PRO A 44 11.07 -0.69 -1.88
N PHE A 45 9.83 -0.28 -1.58
CA PHE A 45 8.99 0.45 -2.52
C PHE A 45 8.93 1.92 -2.12
N THR A 46 8.92 2.80 -3.13
CA THR A 46 8.65 4.22 -2.93
C THR A 46 7.27 4.54 -3.47
N LEU A 47 6.47 5.18 -2.64
CA LEU A 47 5.23 5.79 -3.09
C LEU A 47 5.51 7.19 -3.60
N ASN A 48 4.84 7.56 -4.69
CA ASN A 48 4.66 8.98 -4.95
C ASN A 48 3.75 9.59 -3.85
N THR A 49 3.82 10.91 -3.68
CA THR A 49 3.07 11.63 -2.64
C THR A 49 1.57 11.31 -2.69
N ASN A 50 0.96 11.27 -3.88
CA ASN A 50 -0.46 11.00 -4.05
C ASN A 50 -0.87 9.60 -3.56
N VAL A 51 -0.03 8.59 -3.80
CA VAL A 51 -0.26 7.20 -3.34
C VAL A 51 -0.10 7.11 -1.83
N ARG A 52 0.84 7.88 -1.26
CA ARG A 52 1.04 7.98 0.18
C ARG A 52 -0.17 8.57 0.89
N GLU A 53 -0.70 9.68 0.40
CA GLU A 53 -1.86 10.37 0.99
C GLU A 53 -3.12 9.51 0.97
N ARG A 54 -3.40 8.87 -0.16
CA ARG A 54 -4.57 7.97 -0.29
C ARG A 54 -4.48 6.73 0.59
N LEU A 55 -3.28 6.16 0.76
CA LEU A 55 -3.09 5.04 1.69
C LEU A 55 -3.24 5.46 3.15
N ASN A 56 -2.74 6.65 3.53
CA ASN A 56 -2.97 7.20 4.87
C ASN A 56 -4.46 7.42 5.15
N GLN A 57 -5.21 7.95 4.19
CA GLN A 57 -6.67 8.12 4.30
C GLN A 57 -7.37 6.77 4.52
N TRP A 58 -6.96 5.74 3.76
CA TRP A 58 -7.48 4.39 3.97
C TRP A 58 -7.16 3.84 5.36
N GLU A 59 -5.93 4.02 5.85
CA GLU A 59 -5.56 3.59 7.21
C GLU A 59 -6.46 4.23 8.27
N GLN A 60 -6.83 5.51 8.11
CA GLN A 60 -7.78 6.18 9.00
C GLN A 60 -9.21 5.67 8.86
N LEU A 61 -9.66 5.35 7.65
CA LEU A 61 -11.00 4.78 7.43
C LEU A 61 -11.14 3.40 8.09
N VAL A 62 -10.14 2.54 7.92
CA VAL A 62 -10.15 1.17 8.51
C VAL A 62 -9.97 1.19 10.03
N ALA A 63 -9.22 2.16 10.58
CA ALA A 63 -9.05 2.28 12.02
C ALA A 63 -10.31 2.76 12.76
N ASN A 64 -11.28 3.34 12.03
CA ASN A 64 -12.52 3.90 12.57
C ASN A 64 -13.76 3.01 12.30
N THR A 65 -13.55 1.79 11.80
CA THR A 65 -14.60 0.77 11.53
C THR A 65 -14.33 -0.48 12.33
#